data_AF-A0A1H6YHK6-F1
#
_entry.id   AF-A0A1H6YHK6-F1
#
_cell.length_a   1.000
_cell.length_b   1.000
_cell.length_c   1.000
_cell.angle_alpha   90.00
_cell.angle_beta   90.00
_cell.angle_gamma   90.00
#
_symmetry.space_group_name_H-M   'P 1'
#
loop_
_entity.id
_entity.type
_entity.pdbx_description
1 polymer ?
#
loop_
_entity_poly.entity_id
_entity_poly.type
_entity_poly.pdbx_seq_one_letter_code
_entity_poly.pdbx_strand_id
1 'polypeptide(L)'
;MKKLLLFVFMMLCLSVYSQSNDARFTVIKVGNKYSKEALTAAFQKADMCGHYYFSKSNDITFDDGSVVRLFSKKEMSQSPALSDNCYITDDTIMVKNIVWSITSNGYIAKGYNSSMNAKHESDKL
;
A
#
# COMPACT_ATOMS: atom_id res chain seq x y z
N MET A 1 -20.09 -42.66 -6.31
CA MET A 1 -19.06 -41.80 -5.68
C MET A 1 -18.42 -40.78 -6.62
N LYS A 2 -18.33 -41.01 -7.95
CA LYS A 2 -17.80 -40.00 -8.91
C LYS A 2 -18.57 -38.67 -8.94
N LYS A 3 -19.90 -38.69 -8.76
CA LYS A 3 -20.74 -37.47 -8.73
C LYS A 3 -20.54 -36.62 -7.46
N LEU A 4 -20.12 -37.24 -6.37
CA LEU A 4 -19.84 -36.54 -5.10
C LEU A 4 -18.51 -35.79 -5.17
N LEU A 5 -17.50 -36.38 -5.83
CA LEU A 5 -16.18 -35.78 -6.01
C LEU A 5 -16.25 -34.51 -6.88
N LEU A 6 -17.13 -34.50 -7.88
CA LEU A 6 -17.34 -33.37 -8.78
C LEU A 6 -18.02 -32.19 -8.08
N PHE A 7 -18.91 -32.47 -7.12
CA PHE A 7 -19.57 -31.45 -6.30
C PHE A 7 -18.60 -30.80 -5.30
N VAL A 8 -17.69 -31.57 -4.72
CA VAL A 8 -16.64 -31.06 -3.82
C VAL A 8 -15.65 -30.17 -4.57
N PHE A 9 -15.26 -30.56 -5.79
CA PHE A 9 -14.35 -29.75 -6.62
C PHE A 9 -14.98 -28.42 -7.06
N MET A 10 -16.28 -28.39 -7.34
CA MET A 10 -17.01 -27.17 -7.73
C MET A 10 -17.19 -26.16 -6.58
N MET A 11 -17.33 -26.64 -5.34
CA MET A 11 -17.42 -25.78 -4.15
C MET A 11 -16.09 -25.10 -3.79
N LEU A 12 -14.95 -25.74 -4.07
CA LEU A 12 -13.61 -25.19 -3.81
C LEU A 12 -13.23 -24.02 -4.72
N CYS A 13 -13.86 -23.88 -5.89
CA CYS A 13 -13.59 -22.78 -6.83
C CYS A 13 -14.31 -21.47 -6.48
N LEU A 14 -15.27 -21.48 -5.55
CA LEU A 14 -16.11 -20.31 -5.23
C LEU A 14 -15.58 -19.46 -4.07
N SER A 15 -14.59 -19.94 -3.33
CA SER A 15 -14.05 -19.25 -2.14
C SER A 15 -12.95 -18.21 -2.44
N VAL A 16 -12.59 -17.99 -3.71
CA VAL A 16 -11.44 -17.14 -4.09
C VAL A 16 -11.80 -15.64 -4.25
N TYR A 17 -13.06 -15.25 -4.06
CA TYR A 17 -13.50 -13.86 -4.20
C TYR A 17 -13.83 -13.20 -2.86
N SER A 18 -12.92 -13.23 -1.89
CA SER A 18 -12.96 -12.28 -0.78
C SER A 18 -12.20 -11.01 -1.19
N GLN A 19 -12.84 -10.16 -2.01
CA GLN A 19 -12.36 -8.79 -2.21
C GLN A 19 -12.63 -8.03 -0.92
N SER A 20 -11.65 -8.06 -0.02
CA SER A 20 -11.59 -7.16 1.13
C SER A 20 -11.36 -5.75 0.59
N ASN A 21 -12.45 -5.07 0.25
CA ASN A 21 -12.45 -3.64 -0.04
C ASN A 21 -12.19 -2.89 1.25
N ASP A 22 -10.93 -2.87 1.69
CA ASP A 22 -10.47 -1.97 2.73
C ASP A 22 -10.51 -0.56 2.14
N ALA A 23 -11.52 0.21 2.53
CA ALA A 23 -11.77 1.54 1.99
C ALA A 23 -10.67 2.57 2.36
N ARG A 24 -9.57 2.14 2.99
CA ARG A 24 -8.39 2.98 3.29
C ARG A 24 -7.39 3.04 2.16
N PHE A 25 -7.31 2.02 1.30
CA PHE A 25 -6.33 1.98 0.23
C PHE A 25 -6.78 1.20 -1.01
N THR A 26 -6.08 1.38 -2.11
CA THR A 26 -6.24 0.56 -3.32
C THR A 26 -4.92 0.35 -4.04
N VAL A 27 -4.72 -0.84 -4.60
CA VAL A 27 -3.57 -1.14 -5.46
C VAL A 27 -3.86 -0.62 -6.86
N ILE A 28 -3.18 0.45 -7.28
CA ILE A 28 -3.41 1.09 -8.58
C ILE A 28 -2.51 0.51 -9.68
N LYS A 29 -1.33 0.00 -9.31
CA LYS A 29 -0.38 -0.62 -10.24
C LYS A 29 0.39 -1.74 -9.55
N VAL A 30 0.50 -2.87 -10.22
CA VAL A 30 1.37 -3.99 -9.81
C VAL A 30 2.67 -3.91 -10.58
N GLY A 31 3.78 -3.95 -9.86
CA GLY A 31 5.14 -3.94 -10.39
C GLY A 31 5.66 -5.36 -10.68
N ASN A 32 6.98 -5.50 -10.68
CA ASN A 32 7.63 -6.74 -11.12
C ASN A 32 7.93 -7.73 -9.99
N LYS A 33 7.81 -7.33 -8.72
CA LYS A 33 8.28 -8.12 -7.56
C LYS A 33 7.13 -8.55 -6.66
N TYR A 34 6.13 -7.71 -6.47
CA TYR A 34 5.03 -7.97 -5.54
C TYR A 34 3.74 -8.32 -6.28
N SER A 35 3.05 -9.36 -5.84
CA SER A 35 1.69 -9.64 -6.33
C SER A 35 0.68 -8.67 -5.71
N LYS A 36 -0.51 -8.55 -6.31
CA LYS A 36 -1.61 -7.75 -5.76
C LYS A 36 -2.01 -8.24 -4.37
N GLU A 37 -2.01 -9.56 -4.16
CA GLU A 37 -2.33 -10.21 -2.89
C GLU A 37 -1.27 -9.88 -1.83
N ALA A 38 0.01 -9.90 -2.19
CA ALA A 38 1.10 -9.53 -1.29
C ALA A 38 1.01 -8.05 -0.86
N LEU A 39 0.74 -7.14 -1.80
CA LEU A 39 0.50 -5.72 -1.52
C LEU A 39 -0.70 -5.56 -0.59
N THR A 40 -1.82 -6.21 -0.92
CA THR A 40 -3.06 -6.11 -0.13
C THR A 40 -2.85 -6.63 1.29
N ALA A 41 -2.22 -7.80 1.46
CA ALA A 41 -1.92 -8.39 2.76
C ALA A 41 -0.94 -7.53 3.59
N ALA A 42 0.03 -6.88 2.95
CA ALA A 42 0.96 -5.99 3.63
C ALA A 42 0.25 -4.73 4.16
N PHE A 43 -0.60 -4.10 3.35
CA PHE A 43 -1.34 -2.90 3.76
C PHE A 43 -2.45 -3.18 4.79
N GLN A 44 -3.06 -4.37 4.76
CA GLN A 44 -4.01 -4.78 5.80
C GLN A 44 -3.36 -4.91 7.18
N LYS A 45 -2.07 -5.28 7.23
CA LYS A 45 -1.29 -5.43 8.47
C LYS A 45 -0.59 -4.14 8.90
N ALA A 46 -0.34 -3.24 7.96
CA ALA A 46 0.45 -2.04 8.22
C ALA A 46 -0.36 -0.96 8.95
N ASP A 47 0.26 -0.34 9.94
CA ASP A 47 -0.20 0.94 10.46
C ASP A 47 0.35 2.06 9.57
N MET A 48 -0.53 2.64 8.74
CA MET A 48 -0.20 3.73 7.83
C MET A 48 -0.61 5.09 8.39
N CYS A 49 -0.83 5.18 9.70
CA CYS A 49 -1.18 6.43 10.36
C CYS A 49 -0.08 7.49 10.16
N GLY A 50 -0.47 8.74 9.90
CA GLY A 50 0.45 9.81 9.51
C GLY A 50 0.84 9.80 8.02
N HIS A 51 0.29 8.89 7.21
CA HIS A 51 0.45 8.87 5.76
C HIS A 51 -0.82 9.18 4.97
N TYR A 52 -1.95 9.35 5.63
CA TYR A 52 -3.21 9.78 5.04
C TYR A 52 -3.30 11.31 5.06
N TYR A 53 -3.62 11.96 3.95
CA TYR A 53 -3.87 13.41 3.97
C TYR A 53 -5.35 13.73 4.19
N PHE A 54 -5.62 14.97 4.60
CA PHE A 54 -6.98 15.46 4.75
C PHE A 54 -7.73 15.56 3.42
N SER A 55 -7.15 16.16 2.37
CA SER A 55 -7.92 16.52 1.15
C SER A 55 -7.52 15.78 -0.12
N LYS A 56 -6.32 15.19 -0.19
CA LYS A 56 -5.78 14.51 -1.38
C LYS A 56 -5.32 13.09 -1.09
N SER A 57 -5.43 12.18 -2.05
CA SER A 57 -4.90 10.83 -1.90
C SER A 57 -3.36 10.85 -1.85
N ASN A 58 -2.76 9.82 -1.26
CA ASN A 58 -1.30 9.65 -1.20
C ASN A 58 -0.88 8.38 -1.96
N ASP A 59 -0.08 8.54 -3.01
CA ASP A 59 0.42 7.42 -3.80
C ASP A 59 1.78 6.96 -3.30
N ILE A 60 1.83 5.73 -2.79
CA ILE A 60 3.04 5.08 -2.30
C ILE A 60 3.62 4.24 -3.43
N THR A 61 4.80 4.61 -3.90
CA THR A 61 5.55 3.89 -4.95
C THR A 61 6.60 2.99 -4.32
N PHE A 62 6.59 1.72 -4.71
CA PHE A 62 7.50 0.69 -4.21
C PHE A 62 8.76 0.53 -5.08
N ASP A 63 9.78 -0.14 -4.54
CA ASP A 63 11.07 -0.45 -5.17
C ASP A 63 10.96 -1.25 -6.48
N ASP A 64 9.82 -1.89 -6.74
CA ASP A 64 9.54 -2.66 -7.94
C ASP A 64 8.62 -1.95 -8.94
N GLY A 65 8.26 -0.70 -8.66
CA GLY A 65 7.35 0.11 -9.46
C GLY A 65 5.87 -0.17 -9.24
N SER A 66 5.50 -1.01 -8.26
CA SER A 66 4.13 -1.10 -7.76
C SER A 66 3.71 0.24 -7.14
N VAL A 67 2.41 0.56 -7.24
CA VAL A 67 1.86 1.77 -6.64
C VAL A 67 0.57 1.43 -5.90
N VAL A 68 0.49 1.89 -4.65
CA VAL A 68 -0.69 1.78 -3.79
C VAL A 68 -1.13 3.17 -3.37
N ARG A 69 -2.41 3.46 -3.59
CA ARG A 69 -3.04 4.72 -3.20
C ARG A 69 -3.66 4.59 -1.84
N LEU A 70 -3.28 5.46 -0.90
CA LEU A 70 -4.02 5.71 0.32
C LEU A 70 -5.07 6.79 0.05
N PHE A 71 -6.32 6.52 0.42
CA PHE A 71 -7.40 7.49 0.24
C PHE A 71 -7.30 8.64 1.26
N SER A 72 -7.72 9.83 0.88
CA SER A 72 -7.82 10.97 1.80
C SER A 72 -8.97 10.81 2.80
N LYS A 73 -8.97 11.61 3.87
CA LYS A 73 -10.13 11.71 4.78
C LYS A 73 -11.43 11.99 4.02
N LYS A 74 -11.38 12.89 3.03
CA LYS A 74 -12.54 13.27 2.20
C LYS A 74 -13.11 12.08 1.42
N GLU A 75 -12.23 11.22 0.90
CA GLU A 75 -12.60 10.03 0.12
C GLU A 75 -13.11 8.87 1.00
N MET A 76 -12.66 8.79 2.26
CA MET A 76 -13.01 7.70 3.19
C MET A 76 -14.31 7.92 3.98
N SER A 77 -15.16 8.84 3.56
CA SER A 77 -16.36 9.30 4.29
C SER A 77 -17.43 8.23 4.58
N GLN A 78 -17.24 6.98 4.14
CA GLN A 78 -18.13 5.82 4.38
C GLN A 78 -17.45 4.64 5.12
N SER A 79 -16.16 4.72 5.45
CA SER A 79 -15.42 3.71 6.22
C SER A 79 -15.28 4.15 7.69
N PRO A 80 -15.06 3.27 8.69
CA PRO A 80 -14.70 3.73 10.02
C PRO A 80 -13.53 4.70 9.93
N ALA A 81 -13.83 5.98 10.19
CA ALA A 81 -12.86 7.04 10.08
C ALA A 81 -11.72 6.75 11.07
N LEU A 82 -10.49 6.76 10.55
CA LEU A 82 -9.31 6.81 11.42
C LEU A 82 -9.42 8.05 12.32
N SER A 83 -8.79 8.01 13.49
CA SER A 83 -8.73 9.17 14.38
C SER A 83 -8.11 10.38 13.66
N ASP A 84 -8.52 11.59 14.03
CA ASP A 84 -8.08 12.82 13.35
C ASP A 84 -6.57 13.05 13.41
N ASN A 85 -5.91 12.55 14.45
CA ASN A 85 -4.44 12.56 14.59
C ASN A 85 -3.71 11.65 13.58
N CYS A 86 -4.46 10.86 12.81
CA CYS A 86 -3.93 9.95 11.80
C CYS A 86 -3.73 10.61 10.43
N TYR A 87 -4.35 11.78 10.26
CA TYR A 87 -4.27 12.55 9.05
C TYR A 87 -3.24 13.67 9.18
N ILE A 88 -2.56 13.95 8.08
CA ILE A 88 -1.61 15.04 7.96
C ILE A 88 -2.14 16.11 7.00
N THR A 89 -1.69 17.33 7.22
CA THR A 89 -2.04 18.48 6.38
C THR A 89 -1.41 18.36 4.99
N ASP A 90 -2.08 18.91 3.97
CA ASP A 90 -1.65 18.75 2.58
C ASP A 90 -0.33 19.46 2.25
N ASP A 91 0.08 20.42 3.08
CA ASP A 91 1.34 21.15 3.03
C ASP A 91 2.51 20.39 3.68
N THR A 92 2.24 19.26 4.36
CA THR A 92 3.29 18.41 4.91
C THR A 92 4.14 17.85 3.77
N ILE A 93 5.39 18.31 3.68
CA ILE A 93 6.36 17.82 2.69
C ILE A 93 6.87 16.46 3.16
N MET A 94 6.38 15.39 2.55
CA MET A 94 6.99 14.08 2.69
C MET A 94 8.42 14.11 2.16
N VAL A 95 9.34 13.49 2.91
CA VAL A 95 10.76 13.44 2.56
C VAL A 95 10.91 12.92 1.14
N LYS A 96 11.59 13.69 0.29
CA LYS A 96 11.97 13.25 -1.06
C LYS A 96 12.97 12.09 -0.90
N ASN A 97 12.90 11.07 -1.76
CA ASN A 97 13.78 9.89 -1.76
C ASN A 97 13.44 8.79 -0.74
N ILE A 98 12.17 8.70 -0.32
CA ILE A 98 11.69 7.51 0.39
C ILE A 98 11.61 6.34 -0.61
N VAL A 99 12.16 5.20 -0.23
CA VAL A 99 12.00 3.93 -0.96
C VAL A 99 11.12 3.02 -0.12
N TRP A 100 9.97 2.63 -0.67
CA TRP A 100 9.08 1.68 -0.03
C TRP A 100 9.35 0.27 -0.54
N SER A 101 9.37 -0.71 0.35
CA SER A 101 9.53 -2.12 -0.01
C SER A 101 8.67 -3.00 0.91
N ILE A 102 8.45 -4.24 0.50
CA ILE A 102 7.90 -5.29 1.37
C ILE A 102 9.04 -6.25 1.74
N THR A 103 9.21 -6.47 3.03
CA THR A 103 10.17 -7.42 3.61
C THR A 103 9.78 -8.87 3.32
N SER A 104 10.71 -9.81 3.47
CA SER A 104 10.41 -11.25 3.31
C SER A 104 9.29 -11.75 4.23
N ASN A 105 9.07 -11.07 5.36
CA ASN A 105 8.01 -11.40 6.33
C ASN A 105 6.67 -10.71 6.02
N GLY A 106 6.57 -9.98 4.90
CA GLY A 106 5.32 -9.34 4.45
C GLY A 106 5.01 -7.98 5.11
N TYR A 107 5.98 -7.37 5.79
CA TYR A 107 5.83 -6.01 6.35
C TYR A 107 6.30 -4.94 5.37
N ILE A 108 5.61 -3.80 5.37
CA ILE A 108 6.02 -2.59 4.65
C ILE A 108 7.23 -1.99 5.36
N ALA A 109 8.30 -1.73 4.62
CA ALA A 109 9.49 -1.04 5.08
C ALA A 109 9.62 0.32 4.38
N LYS A 110 9.96 1.34 5.16
CA LYS A 110 10.22 2.71 4.71
C LYS A 110 11.73 2.97 4.81
N GLY A 111 12.43 2.91 3.68
CA GLY A 111 13.85 3.21 3.57
C GLY A 111 14.12 4.63 3.07
N TYR A 112 15.35 5.11 3.28
CA TYR A 112 15.84 6.36 2.70
C TYR A 112 17.00 6.05 1.77
N ASN A 113 16.92 6.53 0.53
CA ASN A 113 18.07 6.42 -0.38
C ASN A 113 19.00 7.63 -0.16
N SER A 114 20.09 7.42 0.58
CA SER A 114 21.11 8.43 0.86
C SER A 114 21.99 8.78 -0.35
N SER A 115 21.97 7.99 -1.44
CA SER A 115 22.84 8.18 -2.60
C SER A 115 22.53 9.42 -3.45
N MET A 116 21.37 10.07 -3.26
CA MET A 116 21.04 11.33 -3.96
C MET A 116 21.57 12.59 -3.26
N ASN A 117 22.07 12.50 -2.02
CA ASN A 117 22.68 13.64 -1.32
C ASN A 117 24.17 13.83 -1.64
N ALA A 118 24.86 12.80 -2.12
CA ALA A 118 26.29 12.87 -2.43
C ALA A 118 26.62 13.67 -3.71
N LYS A 119 25.62 13.92 -4.58
CA LYS A 119 25.80 14.70 -5.82
C LYS A 119 25.75 16.21 -5.63
N HIS A 120 25.27 16.70 -4.49
CA HIS A 120 25.15 18.15 -4.25
C HIS A 120 26.37 18.76 -3.54
N GLU A 121 27.27 17.92 -3.03
CA GLU A 121 28.48 18.35 -2.31
C GLU A 121 29.75 18.24 -3.16
N SER A 122 29.69 17.52 -4.28
CA SER A 122 30.79 17.39 -5.25
C SER A 122 30.87 18.53 -6.28
N ASP A 123 29.84 19.40 -6.35
CA ASP A 123 29.84 20.61 -7.19
C ASP A 123 30.32 21.87 -6.43
N LYS A 124 30.91 21.70 -5.23
CA LYS A 124 31.43 22.80 -4.39
C LYS A 124 32.94 22.72 -4.11
N LEU A 125 33.69 21.89 -4.83
CA LEU A 125 35.14 21.79 -4.75
C LEU A 125 35.79 22.14 -6.09
#